data_AF-A0A093Z5P0-F1
#
_entry.id   AF-A0A093Z5P0-F1
#
_cell.length_a   1.000
_cell.length_b   1.000
_cell.length_c   1.000
_cell.angle_alpha   90.00
_cell.angle_beta   90.00
_cell.angle_gamma   90.00
#
_symmetry.space_group_name_H-M   'P 1'
#
loop_
_entity.id
_entity.type
_entity.pdbx_description
1 polymer ?
#
loop_
_entity_poly.entity_id
_entity_poly.type
_entity_poly.pdbx_seq_one_letter_code
_entity_poly.pdbx_strand_id
1 'polypeptide(L)'
;MPDDNSCLFRAFAAAVLPGDDLSMLELRSLVASQIQEERDVYTKVVLDNRDPDDYCRWIQTEDAWGGAIELAILAKHFKIEVCSIDVQSLRVDRFNEGASIRCILVYSGIHYDTIVQSPSDPPHTIADNPPELDKRVWDSYDDDILIKSQELCKVLQGKHYFTN
;
A
#
# COMPACT_ATOMS: atom_id res chain seq x y z
N MET A 1 9.76 -6.34 -1.22
CA MET A 1 9.03 -7.13 -0.21
C MET A 1 9.15 -8.60 -0.60
N PRO A 2 9.04 -9.56 0.33
CA PRO A 2 8.93 -10.97 -0.06
C PRO A 2 7.75 -11.16 -1.02
N ASP A 3 7.93 -11.99 -2.06
CA ASP A 3 6.87 -12.38 -3.00
C ASP A 3 5.96 -13.44 -2.35
N ASP A 4 5.38 -13.08 -1.21
CA ASP A 4 4.31 -13.83 -0.58
C ASP A 4 2.95 -13.18 -0.86
N ASN A 5 1.88 -13.95 -0.65
CA ASN A 5 0.50 -13.50 -0.82
C ASN A 5 0.08 -12.40 0.19
N SER A 6 1.04 -11.83 0.93
CA SER A 6 0.88 -10.78 1.94
C SER A 6 1.65 -9.50 1.65
N CYS A 7 2.23 -9.38 0.44
CA CYS A 7 3.02 -8.22 0.02
C CYS A 7 2.32 -6.86 0.26
N LEU A 8 1.01 -6.77 0.04
CA LEU A 8 0.24 -5.55 0.32
C LEU A 8 0.30 -5.15 1.80
N PHE A 9 0.00 -6.09 2.70
CA PHE A 9 -0.02 -5.83 4.14
C PHE A 9 1.38 -5.47 4.65
N ARG A 10 2.41 -6.16 4.14
CA ARG A 10 3.80 -5.85 4.45
C ARG A 10 4.22 -4.48 3.91
N ALA A 11 3.84 -4.14 2.68
CA ALA A 11 4.18 -2.85 2.08
C ALA A 11 3.48 -1.69 2.81
N PHE A 12 2.22 -1.87 3.20
CA PHE A 12 1.51 -0.89 4.02
C PHE A 12 2.12 -0.77 5.42
N ALA A 13 2.38 -1.90 6.09
CA ALA A 13 3.01 -1.91 7.40
C ALA A 13 4.41 -1.26 7.37
N ALA A 14 5.23 -1.59 6.38
CA ALA A 14 6.54 -0.99 6.22
C ALA A 14 6.45 0.54 6.06
N ALA A 15 5.39 1.05 5.44
CA ALA A 15 5.18 2.49 5.30
C ALA A 15 4.72 3.17 6.60
N VAL A 16 3.75 2.58 7.31
CA VAL A 16 2.98 3.26 8.37
C VAL A 16 3.33 2.77 9.79
N LEU A 17 3.85 1.54 9.91
CA LEU A 17 4.16 0.83 11.14
C LEU A 17 5.62 0.31 11.13
N PRO A 18 6.63 1.18 11.18
CA PRO A 18 8.02 0.73 11.16
C PRO A 18 8.35 -0.11 12.41
N GLY A 19 8.76 -1.38 12.21
CA GLY A 19 9.43 -2.18 13.24
C GLY A 19 8.77 -3.47 13.71
N ASP A 20 7.66 -3.94 13.11
CA ASP A 20 7.03 -5.20 13.51
C ASP A 20 6.69 -6.12 12.32
N ASP A 21 7.36 -7.27 12.25
CA ASP A 21 7.13 -8.33 11.25
C ASP A 21 5.76 -9.02 11.41
N LEU A 22 5.12 -8.91 12.58
CA LEU A 22 3.80 -9.51 12.86
C LEU A 22 2.62 -8.61 12.45
N SER A 23 2.90 -7.38 12.05
CA SER A 23 1.90 -6.38 11.63
C SER A 23 0.94 -6.89 10.55
N MET A 24 1.38 -7.78 9.65
CA MET A 24 0.51 -8.29 8.59
C MET A 24 -0.72 -9.06 9.10
N LEU A 25 -0.58 -9.86 10.17
CA LEU A 25 -1.68 -10.66 10.72
C LEU A 25 -2.70 -9.74 11.42
N GLU A 26 -2.19 -8.72 12.10
CA GLU A 26 -3.00 -7.70 12.75
C GLU A 26 -3.76 -6.86 11.72
N LEU A 27 -3.12 -6.46 10.62
CA LEU A 27 -3.76 -5.72 9.55
C LEU A 27 -4.85 -6.53 8.84
N ARG A 28 -4.64 -7.83 8.62
CA ARG A 28 -5.69 -8.74 8.09
C ARG A 28 -6.87 -8.83 9.05
N SER A 29 -6.59 -8.99 10.35
CA SER A 29 -7.63 -9.04 11.39
C SER A 29 -8.40 -7.73 11.49
N LEU A 30 -7.71 -6.60 11.36
CA LEU A 30 -8.31 -5.27 11.34
C LEU A 30 -9.27 -5.11 10.16
N VAL A 31 -8.84 -5.50 8.95
CA VAL A 31 -9.71 -5.50 7.77
C VAL A 31 -10.96 -6.34 8.00
N ALA A 32 -10.80 -7.55 8.50
CA ALA A 32 -11.92 -8.43 8.80
C ALA A 32 -12.88 -7.82 9.85
N SER A 33 -12.35 -7.16 10.90
CA SER A 33 -13.17 -6.46 11.90
C SER A 33 -13.95 -5.31 11.28
N GLN A 34 -13.31 -4.48 10.45
CA GLN A 34 -13.96 -3.33 9.82
C GLN A 34 -15.13 -3.76 8.93
N ILE A 35 -14.95 -4.85 8.16
CA ILE A 35 -16.00 -5.41 7.30
C ILE A 35 -17.20 -5.90 8.14
N GLN A 36 -16.93 -6.49 9.30
CA GLN A 36 -17.98 -6.95 10.23
C GLN A 36 -18.73 -5.79 10.89
N GLU A 37 -18.04 -4.70 11.19
CA GLU A 37 -18.62 -3.51 11.81
C GLU A 37 -19.48 -2.69 10.83
N GLU A 38 -19.05 -2.58 9.56
CA GLU A 38 -19.71 -1.78 8.52
C GLU A 38 -20.37 -2.68 7.45
N ARG A 39 -21.15 -3.69 7.85
CA ARG A 39 -21.79 -4.65 6.92
C ARG A 39 -22.75 -4.05 5.90
N ASP A 40 -23.28 -2.86 6.18
CA ASP A 40 -24.12 -2.09 5.24
C ASP A 40 -23.30 -1.46 4.11
N VAL A 41 -22.02 -1.15 4.38
CA VAL A 41 -21.06 -0.67 3.39
C VAL A 41 -20.44 -1.85 2.64
N TYR A 42 -19.86 -2.80 3.38
CA TYR A 42 -19.17 -3.97 2.82
C TYR A 42 -20.15 -5.09 2.51
N THR A 43 -21.08 -4.80 1.59
CA THR A 43 -22.03 -5.79 1.08
C THR A 43 -21.35 -6.79 0.16
N LYS A 44 -22.05 -7.87 -0.15
CA LYS A 44 -21.61 -8.87 -1.13
C LYS A 44 -21.16 -8.26 -2.47
N VAL A 45 -21.80 -7.19 -2.92
CA VAL A 45 -21.45 -6.52 -4.19
C VAL A 45 -20.10 -5.81 -4.09
N VAL A 46 -19.79 -5.21 -2.94
CA VAL A 46 -18.51 -4.53 -2.69
C VAL A 46 -17.38 -5.55 -2.53
N LEU A 47 -17.68 -6.70 -1.91
CA LEU A 47 -16.73 -7.76 -1.59
C LEU A 47 -16.60 -8.81 -2.71
N ASP A 48 -16.55 -8.37 -3.97
CA ASP A 48 -16.37 -9.24 -5.16
C ASP A 48 -17.34 -10.44 -5.22
N ASN A 49 -18.61 -10.17 -4.91
CA ASN A 49 -19.68 -11.15 -4.87
C ASN A 49 -19.48 -12.28 -3.85
N ARG A 50 -18.67 -12.04 -2.80
CA ARG A 50 -18.48 -12.92 -1.65
C ARG A 50 -19.30 -12.43 -0.45
N ASP A 51 -19.87 -13.35 0.32
CA ASP A 51 -20.57 -12.99 1.55
C ASP A 51 -19.59 -12.36 2.57
N PRO A 52 -19.98 -11.35 3.36
CA PRO A 52 -19.07 -10.71 4.33
C PRO A 52 -18.41 -11.69 5.29
N ASP A 53 -19.13 -12.71 5.77
CA ASP A 53 -18.55 -13.71 6.67
C ASP A 53 -17.52 -14.60 5.96
N ASP A 54 -17.77 -14.94 4.70
CA ASP A 54 -16.83 -15.68 3.87
C ASP A 54 -15.60 -14.83 3.49
N TYR A 55 -15.77 -13.53 3.28
CA TYR A 55 -14.67 -12.61 2.99
C TYR A 55 -13.78 -12.43 4.20
N CYS A 56 -14.35 -12.18 5.38
CA CYS A 56 -13.60 -12.06 6.63
C CYS A 56 -12.81 -13.33 6.94
N ARG A 57 -13.37 -14.53 6.71
CA ARG A 57 -12.63 -15.80 6.87
C ARG A 57 -11.47 -15.91 5.87
N TRP A 58 -11.70 -15.52 4.63
CA TRP A 58 -10.70 -15.63 3.57
C TRP A 58 -9.56 -14.63 3.75
N ILE A 59 -9.82 -13.36 4.02
CA ILE A 59 -8.75 -12.33 4.09
C ILE A 59 -7.78 -12.57 5.26
N GLN A 60 -8.17 -13.37 6.24
CA GLN A 60 -7.31 -13.80 7.35
C GLN A 60 -6.35 -14.94 6.98
N THR A 61 -6.47 -15.59 5.83
CA THR A 61 -5.55 -16.65 5.40
C THR A 61 -4.28 -16.06 4.78
N GLU A 62 -3.17 -16.79 4.88
CA GLU A 62 -1.90 -16.38 4.28
C GLU A 62 -1.97 -16.30 2.75
N ASP A 63 -2.86 -17.07 2.12
CA ASP A 63 -3.03 -17.13 0.67
C ASP A 63 -3.88 -15.99 0.08
N ALA A 64 -4.58 -15.23 0.92
CA ALA A 64 -5.47 -14.18 0.43
C ALA A 64 -4.70 -12.93 0.04
N TRP A 65 -4.86 -12.50 -1.21
CA TRP A 65 -4.26 -11.27 -1.71
C TRP A 65 -5.11 -10.08 -1.27
N GLY A 66 -4.48 -9.07 -0.69
CA GLY A 66 -5.15 -7.78 -0.49
C GLY A 66 -5.21 -6.99 -1.80
N GLY A 67 -6.14 -6.05 -1.87
CA GLY A 67 -6.23 -5.09 -2.96
C GLY A 67 -6.87 -3.77 -2.53
N ALA A 68 -7.67 -3.20 -3.42
CA ALA A 68 -8.28 -1.88 -3.24
C ALA A 68 -9.19 -1.80 -2.01
N ILE A 69 -9.91 -2.88 -1.67
CA ILE A 69 -10.79 -2.95 -0.49
C ILE A 69 -9.95 -2.79 0.79
N GLU A 70 -8.89 -3.59 0.91
CA GLU A 70 -7.98 -3.54 2.05
C GLU A 70 -7.31 -2.16 2.17
N LEU A 71 -6.80 -1.60 1.06
CA LEU A 71 -6.18 -0.27 1.07
C LEU A 71 -7.17 0.81 1.51
N ALA A 72 -8.42 0.78 1.06
CA ALA A 72 -9.44 1.74 1.47
C ALA A 72 -9.72 1.67 2.98
N ILE A 73 -9.86 0.45 3.51
CA ILE A 73 -10.08 0.22 4.95
C ILE A 73 -8.88 0.72 5.76
N LEU A 74 -7.67 0.32 5.38
CA LEU A 74 -6.44 0.68 6.09
C LEU A 74 -6.19 2.19 6.03
N ALA A 75 -6.36 2.81 4.87
CA ALA A 75 -6.22 4.25 4.69
C ALA A 75 -7.16 5.04 5.63
N LYS A 76 -8.44 4.64 5.69
CA LYS A 76 -9.44 5.24 6.59
C LYS A 76 -9.08 5.01 8.06
N HIS A 77 -8.71 3.79 8.44
CA HIS A 77 -8.39 3.44 9.82
C HIS A 77 -7.18 4.23 10.36
N PHE A 78 -6.10 4.28 9.58
CA PHE A 78 -4.88 4.99 9.94
C PHE A 78 -4.91 6.50 9.63
N LYS A 79 -6.03 7.00 9.08
CA LYS A 79 -6.24 8.42 8.72
C LYS A 79 -5.12 8.96 7.84
N ILE A 80 -4.69 8.15 6.88
CA ILE A 80 -3.62 8.44 5.94
C ILE A 80 -4.14 8.30 4.51
N GLU A 81 -3.63 9.12 3.59
CA GLU A 81 -3.85 8.92 2.17
C GLU A 81 -2.88 7.84 1.68
N VAL A 82 -3.38 6.81 1.01
CA VAL A 82 -2.52 5.83 0.33
C VAL A 82 -2.55 6.12 -1.15
N CYS A 83 -1.40 6.44 -1.74
CA CYS A 83 -1.24 6.55 -3.17
C CYS A 83 -0.62 5.25 -3.70
N SER A 84 -1.40 4.42 -4.40
CA SER A 84 -0.89 3.25 -5.11
C SER A 84 -0.60 3.63 -6.56
N ILE A 85 0.64 3.45 -7.01
CA ILE A 85 1.04 3.71 -8.39
C ILE A 85 1.11 2.37 -9.13
N ASP A 86 0.24 2.20 -10.12
CA ASP A 86 0.30 1.06 -11.03
C ASP A 86 1.43 1.28 -12.06
N VAL A 87 2.45 0.42 -12.05
CA VAL A 87 3.61 0.56 -12.94
C VAL A 87 3.22 0.42 -14.40
N GLN A 88 2.24 -0.45 -14.71
CA GLN A 88 1.83 -0.70 -16.08
C GLN A 88 1.21 0.54 -16.73
N SER A 89 0.25 1.18 -16.06
CA SER A 89 -0.50 2.34 -16.61
C SER A 89 0.03 3.70 -16.14
N LEU A 90 0.90 3.74 -15.13
CA LEU A 90 1.32 4.95 -14.40
C LEU A 90 0.18 5.71 -13.71
N ARG A 91 -1.00 5.09 -13.60
CA ARG A 91 -2.15 5.64 -12.88
C ARG A 91 -1.85 5.63 -11.38
N VAL A 92 -2.28 6.69 -10.71
CA VAL A 92 -2.26 6.79 -9.24
C VAL A 92 -3.65 6.55 -8.70
N ASP A 93 -3.84 5.44 -8.01
CA ASP A 93 -5.06 5.13 -7.27
C ASP A 93 -4.92 5.69 -5.85
N ARG A 94 -5.79 6.64 -5.48
CA ARG A 94 -5.74 7.35 -4.19
C ARG A 94 -6.85 6.83 -3.27
N PHE A 95 -6.46 6.42 -2.07
CA PHE A 95 -7.37 5.95 -1.03
C PHE A 95 -7.36 6.94 0.13
N ASN A 96 -8.55 7.29 0.65
CA ASN A 96 -8.73 8.29 1.72
C ASN A 96 -8.12 9.67 1.37
N GLU A 97 -8.42 10.14 0.15
CA GLU A 97 -7.98 11.46 -0.34
C GLU A 97 -8.41 12.59 0.61
N GLY A 98 -7.52 13.55 0.84
CA GLY A 98 -7.74 14.67 1.75
C GLY A 98 -7.24 14.45 3.18
N ALA A 99 -6.74 13.26 3.53
CA ALA A 99 -5.94 13.09 4.75
C ALA A 99 -4.69 13.98 4.72
N SER A 100 -4.22 14.45 5.88
CA SER A 100 -3.09 15.41 5.98
C SER A 100 -1.73 14.83 5.62
N ILE A 101 -1.60 13.51 5.71
CA ILE A 101 -0.38 12.76 5.46
C ILE A 101 -0.66 11.67 4.44
N ARG A 102 0.38 11.25 3.72
CA ARG A 102 0.31 10.19 2.72
C ARG A 102 1.48 9.21 2.81
N CYS A 103 1.23 7.98 2.38
CA CYS A 103 2.26 7.03 1.99
C CYS A 103 2.07 6.61 0.53
N ILE A 104 3.13 6.07 -0.08
CA ILE A 104 3.12 5.72 -1.49
C ILE A 104 3.55 4.25 -1.64
N LEU A 105 2.70 3.49 -2.31
CA LEU A 105 2.95 2.10 -2.69
C LEU A 105 3.10 2.01 -4.20
N VAL A 106 3.92 1.08 -4.66
CA VAL A 106 4.02 0.72 -6.08
C VAL A 106 3.41 -0.65 -6.30
N TYR A 107 2.63 -0.79 -7.37
CA TYR A 107 1.95 -2.03 -7.75
C TYR A 107 2.40 -2.46 -9.14
N SER A 108 2.86 -3.71 -9.25
CA SER A 108 3.36 -4.29 -10.50
C SER A 108 2.31 -5.07 -11.30
N GLY A 109 1.07 -5.16 -10.81
CA GLY A 109 0.02 -6.02 -11.36
C GLY A 109 -0.22 -7.30 -10.54
N ILE A 110 0.77 -7.75 -9.77
CA ILE A 110 0.61 -8.88 -8.82
C ILE A 110 1.29 -8.65 -7.47
N HIS A 111 2.10 -7.60 -7.34
CA HIS A 111 2.94 -7.40 -6.16
C HIS A 111 2.97 -5.93 -5.74
N TYR A 112 3.06 -5.71 -4.43
CA TYR A 112 3.16 -4.39 -3.82
C TYR A 112 4.52 -4.20 -3.14
N ASP A 113 5.12 -3.05 -3.37
CA ASP A 113 6.28 -2.56 -2.63
C ASP A 113 6.04 -1.15 -2.07
N THR A 114 6.80 -0.80 -1.04
CA THR A 114 6.78 0.55 -0.43
C THR A 114 7.78 1.44 -1.14
N ILE A 115 7.35 2.65 -1.51
CA ILE A 115 8.28 3.71 -1.92
C ILE A 115 8.78 4.42 -0.67
N VAL A 116 10.09 4.71 -0.64
CA VAL A 116 10.74 5.40 0.46
C VAL A 116 11.67 6.49 -0.07
N GLN A 117 11.92 7.51 0.74
CA GLN A 117 12.88 8.57 0.47
C GLN A 117 14.08 8.40 1.40
N SER A 118 15.21 8.01 0.84
CA SER A 118 16.48 7.93 1.57
C SER A 118 17.24 9.25 1.46
N PRO A 119 17.59 9.91 2.57
CA PRO A 119 18.52 11.04 2.54
C PRO A 119 19.87 10.59 1.95
N SER A 120 20.52 11.45 1.18
CA SER A 120 21.86 11.19 0.63
C SER A 120 22.55 12.53 0.38
N ASP A 121 23.88 12.52 0.32
CA ASP A 121 24.63 13.71 -0.07
C ASP A 121 24.52 13.97 -1.59
N PRO A 122 24.62 15.24 -2.05
CA PRO A 122 24.72 15.55 -3.48
C PRO A 122 25.84 14.73 -4.13
N PRO A 123 25.63 14.10 -5.30
CA PRO A 123 24.56 14.36 -6.27
C PRO A 123 23.28 13.49 -6.11
N HIS A 124 23.04 12.86 -4.96
CA HIS A 124 21.87 12.01 -4.68
C HIS A 124 21.74 10.79 -5.59
N THR A 125 22.86 10.19 -5.98
CA THR A 125 22.91 9.03 -6.88
C THR A 125 22.96 7.69 -6.15
N ILE A 126 23.17 7.70 -4.84
CA ILE A 126 23.30 6.50 -4.00
C ILE A 126 22.53 6.75 -2.71
N ALA A 127 21.76 5.76 -2.26
CA ALA A 127 21.19 5.71 -0.92
C ALA A 127 22.14 4.90 -0.04
N ASP A 128 22.92 5.60 0.79
CA ASP A 128 23.96 5.04 1.67
C ASP A 128 23.55 5.05 3.15
N ASN A 129 22.43 5.71 3.48
CA ASN A 129 21.87 5.69 4.82
C ASN A 129 21.18 4.35 5.14
N PRO A 130 21.19 3.93 6.41
CA PRO A 130 20.43 2.77 6.87
C PRO A 130 18.91 2.92 6.57
N PRO A 131 18.21 1.85 6.13
CA PRO A 131 16.78 1.91 5.80
C PRO A 131 15.85 2.39 6.93
N GLU A 132 16.32 2.36 8.18
CA GLU A 132 15.63 2.87 9.36
C GLU A 132 15.51 4.40 9.35
N LEU A 133 16.37 5.09 8.58
CA LEU A 133 16.35 6.55 8.42
C LEU A 133 15.53 7.02 7.22
N ASP A 134 14.99 6.08 6.43
CA ASP A 134 14.19 6.42 5.26
C ASP A 134 12.86 7.05 5.68
N LYS A 135 12.50 8.14 5.00
CA LYS A 135 11.17 8.74 5.13
C LYS A 135 10.18 7.95 4.29
N ARG A 136 9.03 7.59 4.89
CA ARG A 136 7.99 6.73 4.27
C ARG A 136 6.59 7.33 4.30
N VAL A 137 6.43 8.41 5.07
CA VAL A 137 5.19 9.18 5.20
C VAL A 137 5.54 10.63 4.98
N TRP A 138 4.74 11.32 4.18
CA TRP A 138 4.92 12.72 3.80
C TRP A 138 3.64 13.50 4.03
N ASP A 139 3.75 14.83 4.07
CA ASP A 139 2.57 15.68 4.03
C ASP A 139 1.87 15.55 2.66
N SER A 140 0.54 15.48 2.67
CA SER A 140 -0.22 15.22 1.44
C SER A 140 -0.42 16.45 0.55
N TYR A 141 -0.16 17.66 1.05
CA TYR A 141 -0.22 18.87 0.23
C TYR A 141 1.03 19.08 -0.62
N ASP A 142 2.11 18.33 -0.36
CA ASP A 142 3.35 18.37 -1.13
C ASP A 142 3.36 17.20 -2.13
N ASP A 143 3.24 17.56 -3.41
CA ASP A 143 3.20 16.59 -4.51
C ASP A 143 4.60 16.24 -5.04
N ASP A 144 5.69 16.90 -4.59
CA ASP A 144 7.04 16.67 -5.12
C ASP A 144 7.45 15.19 -5.01
N ILE A 145 7.14 14.57 -3.87
CA ILE A 145 7.45 13.16 -3.66
C ILE A 145 6.59 12.25 -4.54
N LEU A 146 5.33 12.61 -4.79
CA LEU A 146 4.44 11.83 -5.64
C LEU A 146 4.89 11.91 -7.10
N ILE A 147 5.29 13.10 -7.56
CA ILE A 147 5.85 13.32 -8.90
C ILE A 147 7.11 12.46 -9.09
N LYS A 148 8.07 12.52 -8.14
CA LYS A 148 9.28 11.68 -8.18
C LYS A 148 8.97 10.18 -8.13
N SER A 149 7.94 9.79 -7.40
CA SER A 149 7.47 8.40 -7.34
C SER A 149 6.91 7.93 -8.69
N GLN A 150 6.19 8.80 -9.41
CA GLN A 150 5.74 8.50 -10.78
C GLN A 150 6.90 8.44 -11.77
N GLU A 151 7.91 9.30 -11.64
CA GLU A 151 9.14 9.23 -12.45
C GLU A 151 9.90 7.92 -12.22
N LEU A 152 10.02 7.48 -10.97
CA LEU A 152 10.56 6.17 -10.63
C LEU A 152 9.75 5.05 -11.29
N CYS A 153 8.42 5.09 -11.17
CA CYS A 153 7.54 4.10 -11.80
C CYS A 153 7.65 4.11 -13.33
N LYS A 154 7.92 5.27 -13.96
CA LYS A 154 8.18 5.37 -15.40
C LYS A 154 9.48 4.68 -15.79
N VAL A 155 10.53 4.78 -14.97
CA VAL A 155 11.77 4.02 -15.18
C VAL A 155 11.51 2.52 -15.04
N LEU A 156 10.71 2.10 -14.04
CA LEU A 156 10.32 0.70 -13.85
C LEU A 156 9.47 0.17 -15.01
N GLN A 157 8.53 0.95 -15.52
CA GLN A 157 7.73 0.65 -16.70
C GLN A 157 8.61 0.45 -17.94
N GLY A 158 9.59 1.35 -18.16
CA GLY A 158 10.56 1.21 -19.26
C GLY A 158 11.45 -0.04 -19.16
N LYS A 159 11.60 -0.59 -17.95
CA LYS A 159 12.28 -1.87 -17.69
C LYS A 159 11.33 -3.08 -17.72
N HIS A 160 10.05 -2.89 -18.07
CA HIS A 160 9.01 -3.92 -18.01
C HIS A 160 8.86 -4.57 -16.63
N TYR A 161 8.99 -3.78 -15.55
CA TYR A 161 8.80 -4.24 -14.18
C TYR A 161 7.31 -4.26 -13.79
N PHE A 162 6.51 -5.00 -14.56
CA PHE A 162 5.08 -5.22 -14.34
C PHE A 162 4.65 -6.52 -15.02
N THR A 163 3.51 -7.07 -14.63
CA THR A 163 2.91 -8.25 -15.25
C THR A 163 1.82 -7.85 -16.24
N ASN A 164 1.78 -8.54 -17.39
CA ASN A 164 0.76 -8.36 -18.43
C ASN A 164 -0.52 -9.10 -18.11
#